data_AF-S4RQP7-F1
#
_entry.id   AF-S4RQP7-F1
#
_cell.length_a   1.000
_cell.length_b   1.000
_cell.length_c   1.000
_cell.angle_alpha   90.00
_cell.angle_beta   90.00
_cell.angle_gamma   90.00
#
_symmetry.space_group_name_H-M   'P 1'
#
loop_
_entity.id
_entity.type
_entity.pdbx_description
1 polymer ?
#
loop_
_entity_poly.entity_id
_entity_poly.type
_entity_poly.pdbx_seq_one_letter_code
_entity_poly.pdbx_strand_id
1 'polypeptide(L)'
;MSKPWKPRLNLLELPEDVLMCIFSYLPVTDLLAFQAAHPQLRHLVESHPSVWANLSFQGVWPSPDTIQLFQRASNCGNFEASVKLALAYLYNEGIAVAEESRPERNGRKAAHYFSRAEHLSCGNVGMAVPFVWIFIRPPWSMSGACCKAVVFDSLKTECELAKTGGAHLLYCLGKVLGFFDDEEKRSEALRLFDASAQQGSVLSAYLTWKSRHRTVASDPGRLLQNLRRLREFSDSGCWDAQVSLAVALAQACTGGWLMDPEVPAAQHSVLRFFQSPSPTRTHRLYRVQKGMNENMRYLLIDWLAEVVTTKELSSACLHTTVQCLDRYLLQRPVERSKLQLLGIACMVICSRFLSQDILTIREGVWLTDNTYKYEDMVRMMGEIISVLRGRIVV
;
A
#
# COMPACT_ATOMS: atom_id res chain seq x y z
N MET A 1 55.69 7.26 -22.64
CA MET A 1 54.92 6.11 -22.14
C MET A 1 54.15 6.55 -20.90
N SER A 2 52.87 6.90 -21.06
CA SER A 2 51.98 7.26 -19.95
C SER A 2 51.65 6.00 -19.15
N LYS A 3 51.99 5.99 -17.85
CA LYS A 3 51.61 4.90 -16.93
C LYS A 3 50.07 4.73 -16.95
N PRO A 4 49.55 3.50 -17.06
CA PRO A 4 48.12 3.27 -17.01
C PRO A 4 47.59 3.69 -15.64
N TRP A 5 46.50 4.46 -15.64
CA TRP A 5 45.79 4.88 -14.43
C TRP A 5 45.27 3.63 -13.71
N LYS A 6 45.90 3.24 -12.60
CA LYS A 6 45.35 2.23 -11.69
C LYS A 6 44.32 2.92 -10.79
N PRO A 7 43.07 2.41 -10.69
CA PRO A 7 42.15 2.89 -9.68
C PRO A 7 42.80 2.69 -8.30
N ARG A 8 42.78 3.73 -7.47
CA ARG A 8 43.50 3.79 -6.17
C ARG A 8 42.77 3.09 -5.02
N LEU A 9 41.60 2.52 -5.25
CA LEU A 9 40.77 1.86 -4.25
C LEU A 9 40.04 0.66 -4.87
N ASN A 10 40.23 -0.51 -4.28
CA ASN A 10 39.43 -1.70 -4.59
C ASN A 10 38.19 -1.74 -3.69
N LEU A 11 37.11 -2.37 -4.17
CA LEU A 11 35.87 -2.52 -3.39
C LEU A 11 36.13 -3.13 -1.99
N LEU A 12 37.02 -4.12 -1.91
CA LEU A 12 37.37 -4.82 -0.66
C LEU A 12 38.16 -3.96 0.34
N GLU A 13 38.70 -2.83 -0.09
CA GLU A 13 39.45 -1.87 0.75
C GLU A 13 38.51 -0.84 1.41
N LEU A 14 37.22 -0.85 1.06
CA LEU A 14 36.24 0.03 1.68
C LEU A 14 35.87 -0.48 3.09
N PRO A 15 35.56 0.44 4.03
CA PRO A 15 35.01 0.08 5.33
C PRO A 15 33.72 -0.74 5.20
N GLU A 16 33.49 -1.65 6.14
CA GLU A 16 32.30 -2.53 6.12
C GLU A 16 30.99 -1.72 6.06
N ASP A 17 30.88 -0.62 6.80
CA ASP A 17 29.69 0.24 6.78
C ASP A 17 29.38 0.81 5.39
N VAL A 18 30.42 1.12 4.60
CA VAL A 18 30.28 1.62 3.23
C VAL A 18 29.82 0.50 2.31
N LEU A 19 30.40 -0.70 2.45
CA LEU A 19 29.98 -1.89 1.70
C LEU A 19 28.53 -2.26 2.00
N MET A 20 28.12 -2.19 3.27
CA MET A 20 26.75 -2.39 3.72
C MET A 20 25.78 -1.40 3.08
N CYS A 21 26.16 -0.12 3.01
CA CYS A 21 25.37 0.89 2.29
C CYS A 21 25.28 0.56 0.79
N ILE A 22 26.38 0.19 0.14
CA ILE A 22 26.38 -0.18 -1.29
C ILE A 22 25.43 -1.37 -1.53
N PHE A 23 25.52 -2.41 -0.69
CA PHE A 23 24.69 -3.61 -0.81
C PHE A 23 23.20 -3.35 -0.63
N SER A 24 22.83 -2.33 0.17
CA SER A 24 21.43 -1.93 0.32
C SER A 24 20.79 -1.40 -0.97
N TYR A 25 21.60 -1.00 -1.96
CA TYR A 25 21.11 -0.52 -3.27
C TYR A 25 21.26 -1.55 -4.39
N LEU A 26 21.85 -2.71 -4.12
CA LEU A 26 22.00 -3.76 -5.13
C LEU A 26 20.73 -4.60 -5.25
N PRO A 27 20.41 -5.07 -6.46
CA PRO A 27 19.40 -6.10 -6.64
C PRO A 27 19.91 -7.43 -6.06
N VAL A 28 19.00 -8.26 -5.57
CA VAL A 28 19.31 -9.57 -5.01
C VAL A 28 20.11 -10.48 -5.94
N THR A 29 19.93 -10.35 -7.26
CA THR A 29 20.69 -11.10 -8.28
C THR A 29 22.19 -10.85 -8.18
N ASP A 30 22.56 -9.60 -7.94
CA ASP A 30 23.96 -9.19 -7.91
C ASP A 30 24.58 -9.62 -6.58
N LEU A 31 23.81 -9.58 -5.49
CA LEU A 31 24.25 -10.06 -4.17
C LEU A 31 24.73 -11.52 -4.22
N LEU A 32 23.99 -12.39 -4.92
CA LEU A 32 24.38 -13.80 -5.10
C LEU A 32 25.70 -13.93 -5.86
N ALA A 33 25.90 -13.09 -6.88
CA ALA A 33 27.16 -13.04 -7.62
C ALA A 33 28.33 -12.57 -6.72
N PHE A 34 28.10 -11.56 -5.87
CA PHE A 34 29.10 -11.10 -4.90
C PHE A 34 29.49 -12.16 -3.86
N GLN A 35 28.51 -12.94 -3.36
CA GLN A 35 28.77 -14.05 -2.46
C GLN A 35 29.60 -15.17 -3.11
N ALA A 36 29.41 -15.40 -4.41
CA ALA A 36 30.21 -16.36 -5.16
C ALA A 36 31.63 -15.84 -5.44
N ALA A 37 31.80 -14.53 -5.61
CA ALA A 37 33.06 -13.92 -6.04
C ALA A 37 34.14 -13.85 -4.96
N HIS A 38 33.81 -13.63 -3.68
CA HIS A 38 34.84 -13.47 -2.64
C HIS A 38 34.39 -13.88 -1.21
N PRO A 39 35.22 -14.60 -0.42
CA PRO A 39 34.86 -15.06 0.93
C PRO A 39 34.52 -13.95 1.93
N GLN A 40 35.24 -12.82 1.89
CA GLN A 40 34.96 -11.68 2.78
C GLN A 40 33.59 -11.06 2.50
N LEU A 41 33.19 -10.96 1.23
CA LEU A 41 31.88 -10.44 0.86
C LEU A 41 30.77 -11.42 1.24
N ARG A 42 31.01 -12.72 1.07
CA ARG A 42 30.11 -13.76 1.56
C ARG A 42 29.88 -13.63 3.06
N HIS A 43 30.96 -13.54 3.84
CA HIS A 43 30.88 -13.36 5.28
C HIS A 43 30.08 -12.11 5.65
N LEU A 44 30.36 -10.97 5.01
CA LEU A 44 29.68 -9.70 5.29
C LEU A 44 28.16 -9.79 5.03
N VAL A 45 27.76 -10.40 3.91
CA VAL A 45 26.35 -10.62 3.57
C VAL A 45 25.69 -11.62 4.52
N GLU A 46 26.41 -12.67 4.93
CA GLU A 46 25.85 -13.70 5.81
C GLU A 46 25.69 -13.26 7.26
N SER A 47 26.64 -12.47 7.76
CA SER A 47 26.73 -12.03 9.15
C SER A 47 25.82 -10.85 9.50
N HIS A 48 25.45 -10.01 8.53
CA HIS A 48 24.72 -8.76 8.80
C HIS A 48 23.24 -8.82 8.32
N PRO A 49 22.26 -8.88 9.24
CA PRO A 49 20.83 -8.87 8.89
C PRO A 49 20.37 -7.60 8.16
N SER A 50 21.04 -6.46 8.39
CA SER A 50 20.68 -5.18 7.79
C SER A 50 20.89 -5.13 6.27
N VAL A 51 21.78 -5.97 5.70
CA VAL A 51 21.86 -6.15 4.23
C VAL A 51 20.52 -6.69 3.72
N TRP A 52 20.08 -7.79 4.33
CA TRP A 52 18.86 -8.48 3.94
C TRP A 52 17.61 -7.65 4.16
N ALA A 53 17.59 -6.83 5.22
CA ALA A 53 16.49 -5.91 5.54
C ALA A 53 16.28 -4.83 4.46
N ASN A 54 17.36 -4.39 3.80
CA ASN A 54 17.32 -3.29 2.83
C ASN A 54 17.50 -3.72 1.37
N LEU A 55 17.77 -5.00 1.12
CA LEU A 55 18.00 -5.55 -0.22
C LEU A 55 16.81 -5.28 -1.16
N SER A 56 17.09 -4.92 -2.41
CA SER A 56 16.04 -4.79 -3.41
C SER A 56 15.77 -6.10 -4.15
N PHE A 57 14.50 -6.45 -4.29
CA PHE A 57 14.03 -7.59 -5.09
C PHE A 57 13.43 -7.14 -6.44
N GLN A 58 13.79 -5.95 -6.93
CA GLN A 58 13.21 -5.39 -8.15
C GLN A 58 13.27 -6.37 -9.32
N GLY A 59 12.13 -6.66 -9.94
CA GLY A 59 12.05 -7.57 -11.09
C GLY A 59 12.27 -9.05 -10.75
N VAL A 60 12.44 -9.38 -9.46
CA VAL A 60 12.52 -10.75 -8.96
C VAL A 60 11.24 -11.06 -8.18
N TRP A 61 10.71 -12.26 -8.41
CA TRP A 61 9.49 -12.76 -7.77
C TRP A 61 9.75 -14.08 -7.04
N PRO A 62 9.05 -14.39 -5.93
CA PRO A 62 9.16 -15.69 -5.27
C PRO A 62 8.89 -16.86 -6.24
N SER A 63 9.91 -17.69 -6.41
CA SER A 63 9.89 -18.95 -7.17
C SER A 63 10.41 -20.10 -6.30
N PRO A 64 10.28 -21.39 -6.68
CA PRO A 64 10.81 -22.49 -5.87
C PRO A 64 12.30 -22.33 -5.59
N ASP A 65 13.04 -21.78 -6.56
CA ASP A 65 14.48 -21.55 -6.47
C ASP A 65 14.85 -20.33 -5.62
N THR A 66 14.00 -19.31 -5.57
CA THR A 66 14.31 -18.02 -4.92
C THR A 66 13.61 -17.82 -3.58
N ILE A 67 12.63 -18.66 -3.24
CA ILE A 67 11.76 -18.46 -2.08
C ILE A 67 12.52 -18.37 -0.76
N GLN A 68 13.63 -19.11 -0.61
CA GLN A 68 14.45 -19.08 0.59
C GLN A 68 15.10 -17.70 0.80
N LEU A 69 15.47 -17.01 -0.29
CA LEU A 69 16.05 -15.66 -0.23
C LEU A 69 15.02 -14.65 0.27
N PHE A 70 13.79 -14.74 -0.25
CA PHE A 70 12.69 -13.91 0.21
C PHE A 70 12.35 -14.17 1.68
N GLN A 71 12.31 -15.44 2.10
CA GLN A 71 12.03 -15.81 3.48
C GLN A 71 13.09 -15.25 4.43
N ARG A 72 14.37 -15.40 4.08
CA ARG A 72 15.49 -14.82 4.83
C ARG A 72 15.36 -13.30 4.93
N ALA A 73 15.15 -12.61 3.81
CA ALA A 73 15.00 -11.16 3.79
C ALA A 73 13.81 -10.68 4.63
N SER A 74 12.65 -11.33 4.48
CA SER A 74 11.47 -11.06 5.31
C SER A 74 11.79 -11.23 6.80
N ASN A 75 12.48 -12.32 7.19
CA ASN A 75 12.90 -12.57 8.58
C ASN A 75 13.86 -11.49 9.12
N CYS A 76 14.63 -10.85 8.25
CA CYS A 76 15.48 -9.70 8.59
C CYS A 76 14.73 -8.35 8.59
N GLY A 77 13.45 -8.31 8.24
CA GLY A 77 12.64 -7.08 8.26
C GLY A 77 12.49 -6.39 6.91
N ASN A 78 12.68 -7.12 5.80
CA ASN A 78 12.51 -6.55 4.46
C ASN A 78 11.04 -6.48 4.05
N PHE A 79 10.52 -5.26 3.91
CA PHE A 79 9.13 -5.00 3.54
C PHE A 79 8.78 -5.53 2.14
N GLU A 80 9.65 -5.30 1.14
CA GLU A 80 9.43 -5.75 -0.25
C GLU A 80 9.30 -7.28 -0.29
N ALA A 81 10.17 -7.99 0.44
CA ALA A 81 10.13 -9.44 0.49
C ALA A 81 8.84 -9.96 1.17
N SER A 82 8.42 -9.35 2.28
CA SER A 82 7.17 -9.73 2.96
C SER A 82 5.95 -9.51 2.06
N VAL A 83 5.84 -8.38 1.36
CA VAL A 83 4.73 -8.11 0.44
C VAL A 83 4.70 -9.12 -0.71
N LYS A 84 5.82 -9.34 -1.37
CA LYS A 84 5.89 -10.27 -2.51
C LYS A 84 5.57 -11.70 -2.10
N LEU A 85 6.08 -12.17 -0.96
CA LEU A 85 5.72 -13.49 -0.41
C LEU A 85 4.23 -13.58 -0.08
N ALA A 86 3.65 -12.56 0.57
CA ALA A 86 2.24 -12.56 0.93
C ALA A 86 1.35 -12.71 -0.32
N LEU A 87 1.65 -11.95 -1.37
CA LEU A 87 0.89 -12.00 -2.63
C LEU A 87 1.14 -13.28 -3.42
N ALA A 88 2.37 -13.78 -3.45
CA ALA A 88 2.71 -15.07 -4.06
C ALA A 88 1.91 -16.22 -3.43
N TYR A 89 1.83 -16.27 -2.10
CA TYR A 89 1.00 -17.26 -1.41
C TYR A 89 -0.50 -17.01 -1.60
N LEU A 90 -0.97 -15.76 -1.49
CA LEU A 90 -2.39 -15.43 -1.61
C LEU A 90 -2.97 -15.82 -2.97
N TYR A 91 -2.24 -15.52 -4.04
CA TYR A 91 -2.67 -15.72 -5.42
C TYR A 91 -2.09 -16.97 -6.08
N ASN A 92 -1.34 -17.79 -5.33
CA ASN A 92 -0.68 -19.00 -5.81
C ASN A 92 0.19 -18.75 -7.06
N GLU A 93 1.02 -17.71 -6.99
CA GLU A 93 1.85 -17.24 -8.10
C GLU A 93 3.33 -17.48 -7.78
N GLY A 94 4.03 -18.20 -8.66
CA GLY A 94 5.46 -18.46 -8.59
C GLY A 94 5.86 -19.59 -7.63
N ILE A 95 5.01 -20.00 -6.69
CA ILE A 95 5.34 -21.04 -5.71
C ILE A 95 4.92 -22.42 -6.26
N ALA A 96 5.82 -23.41 -6.21
CA ALA A 96 5.57 -24.75 -6.75
C ALA A 96 4.26 -25.32 -6.20
N VAL A 97 3.34 -25.62 -7.11
CA VAL A 97 2.11 -26.35 -6.84
C VAL A 97 2.47 -27.82 -6.65
N ALA A 98 2.95 -28.18 -5.46
CA ALA A 98 2.72 -29.55 -5.02
C ALA A 98 1.19 -29.75 -4.90
N GLU A 99 0.70 -30.98 -5.05
CA GLU A 99 -0.72 -31.36 -4.88
C GLU A 99 -1.31 -30.93 -3.50
N GLU A 100 -0.48 -30.42 -2.60
CA GLU A 100 -0.79 -29.79 -1.32
C GLU A 100 -0.93 -28.25 -1.34
N SER A 101 -1.27 -27.62 -2.46
CA SER A 101 -1.60 -26.18 -2.54
C SER A 101 -2.96 -25.86 -1.89
N ARG A 102 -3.19 -26.40 -0.69
CA ARG A 102 -4.43 -26.19 0.07
C ARG A 102 -4.56 -24.71 0.41
N PRO A 103 -5.71 -24.08 0.10
CA PRO A 103 -5.99 -22.68 0.46
C PRO A 103 -5.71 -22.34 1.92
N GLU A 104 -5.85 -23.32 2.83
CA GLU A 104 -5.50 -23.20 4.25
C GLU A 104 -4.00 -22.97 4.52
N ARG A 105 -3.12 -23.69 3.81
CA ARG A 105 -1.66 -23.58 4.02
C ARG A 105 -1.15 -22.27 3.43
N ASN A 106 -1.57 -21.98 2.20
CA ASN A 106 -1.19 -20.75 1.51
C ASN A 106 -1.78 -19.52 2.22
N GLY A 107 -3.03 -19.59 2.68
CA GLY A 107 -3.66 -18.51 3.44
C GLY A 107 -2.95 -18.22 4.75
N ARG A 108 -2.57 -19.23 5.54
CA ARG A 108 -1.79 -19.03 6.78
C ARG A 108 -0.42 -18.40 6.52
N LYS A 109 0.27 -18.84 5.46
CA LYS A 109 1.56 -18.24 5.07
C LYS A 109 1.38 -16.80 4.59
N ALA A 110 0.36 -16.52 3.77
CA ALA A 110 0.04 -15.18 3.31
C ALA A 110 -0.28 -14.24 4.50
N ALA A 111 -1.07 -14.70 5.47
CA ALA A 111 -1.38 -13.96 6.69
C ALA A 111 -0.11 -13.60 7.48
N HIS A 112 0.79 -14.56 7.69
CA HIS A 112 2.04 -14.33 8.38
C HIS A 112 2.86 -13.20 7.74
N TYR A 113 3.02 -13.22 6.41
CA TYR A 113 3.78 -12.19 5.71
C TYR A 113 3.04 -10.85 5.61
N PHE A 114 1.71 -10.85 5.50
CA PHE A 114 0.92 -9.62 5.55
C PHE A 114 0.99 -8.93 6.92
N SER A 115 0.84 -9.69 8.02
CA SER A 115 1.02 -9.16 9.37
C SER A 115 2.39 -8.49 9.51
N ARG A 116 3.44 -9.21 9.07
CA ARG A 116 4.80 -8.71 9.12
C ARG A 116 5.01 -7.45 8.26
N ALA A 117 4.42 -7.39 7.07
CA ALA A 117 4.49 -6.21 6.21
C ALA A 117 3.82 -4.98 6.86
N GLU A 118 2.66 -5.15 7.51
CA GLU A 118 1.98 -4.06 8.22
C GLU A 118 2.82 -3.54 9.40
N HIS A 119 3.41 -4.44 10.19
CA HIS A 119 4.32 -4.04 11.28
C HIS A 119 5.54 -3.27 10.76
N LEU A 120 6.11 -3.67 9.62
CA LEU A 120 7.26 -2.99 9.00
C LEU A 120 6.90 -1.63 8.37
N SER A 121 5.65 -1.46 7.90
CA SER A 121 5.16 -0.19 7.35
C SER A 121 5.10 0.92 8.42
N CYS A 122 4.86 0.53 9.68
CA CYS A 122 4.65 1.42 10.82
C CYS A 122 5.93 2.14 11.31
N GLY A 123 7.12 1.54 11.09
CA GLY A 123 8.38 2.03 11.65
C GLY A 123 8.82 3.43 11.22
N ASN A 124 8.26 4.00 10.14
CA ASN A 124 8.74 5.27 9.60
C ASN A 124 7.77 6.45 9.68
N VAL A 125 6.45 6.25 9.83
CA VAL A 125 5.47 7.34 10.05
C VAL A 125 4.18 6.71 10.61
N GLY A 126 3.73 7.11 11.80
CA GLY A 126 2.49 6.61 12.43
C GLY A 126 1.17 6.95 11.72
N MET A 127 1.20 7.23 10.41
CA MET A 127 0.08 7.75 9.61
C MET A 127 -0.20 6.93 8.34
N ALA A 128 0.54 5.85 8.09
CA ALA A 128 0.27 5.00 6.93
C ALA A 128 -1.06 4.25 7.11
N VAL A 129 -1.99 4.42 6.16
CA VAL A 129 -3.23 3.64 6.13
C VAL A 129 -2.88 2.17 5.88
N PRO A 130 -3.30 1.23 6.75
CA PRO A 130 -3.10 -0.19 6.52
C PRO A 130 -3.70 -0.62 5.17
N PHE A 131 -3.02 -1.52 4.47
CA PHE A 131 -3.31 -1.87 3.08
C PHE A 131 -3.78 -3.31 2.89
N VAL A 132 -3.47 -4.22 3.82
CA VAL A 132 -3.72 -5.67 3.65
C VAL A 132 -5.18 -5.98 3.29
N TRP A 133 -6.12 -5.25 3.90
CA TRP A 133 -7.55 -5.44 3.69
C TRP A 133 -7.98 -5.37 2.22
N ILE A 134 -7.28 -4.63 1.35
CA ILE A 134 -7.63 -4.52 -0.08
C ILE A 134 -7.48 -5.86 -0.82
N PHE A 135 -6.56 -6.72 -0.35
CA PHE A 135 -6.23 -7.99 -1.01
C PHE A 135 -7.16 -9.13 -0.60
N ILE A 136 -7.69 -9.04 0.63
CA ILE A 136 -8.55 -10.06 1.24
C ILE A 136 -10.04 -9.68 1.22
N ARG A 137 -10.43 -8.67 0.43
CA ARG A 137 -11.84 -8.26 0.28
C ARG A 137 -12.75 -9.43 -0.14
N PRO A 138 -14.01 -9.47 0.38
CA PRO A 138 -15.04 -10.37 -0.13
C PRO A 138 -15.46 -9.99 -1.57
N PRO A 139 -16.20 -10.86 -2.28
CA PRO A 139 -16.75 -12.14 -1.82
C PRO A 139 -15.68 -13.23 -1.67
N TRP A 140 -15.91 -14.12 -0.71
CA TRP A 140 -15.14 -15.37 -0.56
C TRP A 140 -15.98 -16.54 -1.05
N SER A 141 -15.34 -17.64 -1.42
CA SER A 141 -16.07 -18.85 -1.81
C SER A 141 -16.92 -19.34 -0.65
N MET A 142 -18.18 -19.70 -0.93
CA MET A 142 -19.08 -20.35 0.03
C MET A 142 -18.84 -21.87 0.11
N SER A 143 -18.14 -22.45 -0.87
CA SER A 143 -17.79 -23.87 -0.93
C SER A 143 -16.28 -24.05 -0.81
N GLY A 144 -15.86 -24.67 0.29
CA GLY A 144 -14.45 -24.97 0.60
C GLY A 144 -13.65 -23.77 1.14
N ALA A 145 -12.40 -24.04 1.53
CA ALA A 145 -11.51 -23.02 2.08
C ALA A 145 -11.11 -22.00 0.99
N CYS A 146 -11.43 -20.72 1.19
CA CYS A 146 -10.95 -19.63 0.34
C CYS A 146 -9.64 -19.06 0.93
N CYS A 147 -8.57 -18.94 0.14
CA CYS A 147 -7.28 -18.43 0.61
C CYS A 147 -7.41 -17.07 1.32
N LYS A 148 -8.21 -16.14 0.76
CA LYS A 148 -8.52 -14.83 1.35
C LYS A 148 -9.22 -14.93 2.71
N ALA A 149 -10.21 -15.82 2.83
CA ALA A 149 -10.93 -16.07 4.09
C ALA A 149 -9.98 -16.62 5.14
N VAL A 150 -9.15 -17.60 4.78
CA VAL A 150 -8.11 -18.14 5.67
C VAL A 150 -7.14 -17.05 6.12
N VAL A 151 -6.75 -16.12 5.24
CA VAL A 151 -5.92 -14.98 5.64
C VAL A 151 -6.62 -14.15 6.70
N PHE A 152 -7.88 -13.79 6.46
CA PHE A 152 -8.68 -13.03 7.41
C PHE A 152 -8.78 -13.72 8.78
N ASP A 153 -9.15 -15.01 8.81
CA ASP A 153 -9.30 -15.78 10.04
C ASP A 153 -7.97 -15.93 10.79
N SER A 154 -6.86 -16.10 10.07
CA SER A 154 -5.52 -16.19 10.64
C SER A 154 -5.10 -14.86 11.29
N LEU A 155 -5.33 -13.73 10.61
CA LEU A 155 -5.02 -12.41 11.16
C LEU A 155 -5.92 -12.06 12.35
N LYS A 156 -7.20 -12.48 12.33
CA LYS A 156 -8.11 -12.34 13.45
C LYS A 156 -7.61 -13.10 14.67
N THR A 157 -7.24 -14.36 14.49
CA THR A 157 -6.66 -15.21 15.55
C THR A 157 -5.38 -14.59 16.12
N GLU A 158 -4.51 -14.05 15.26
CA GLU A 158 -3.29 -13.36 15.69
C GLU A 158 -3.59 -12.14 16.58
N CYS A 159 -4.58 -11.32 16.20
CA CYS A 159 -5.00 -10.15 16.99
C CYS A 159 -5.57 -10.54 18.37
N GLU A 160 -6.34 -11.63 18.43
CA GLU A 160 -6.90 -12.16 19.68
C GLU A 160 -5.80 -12.66 20.64
N LEU A 161 -4.71 -13.22 20.10
CA LEU A 161 -3.56 -13.68 20.87
C LEU A 161 -2.62 -12.55 21.31
N ALA A 162 -2.42 -11.54 20.46
CA ALA A 162 -1.36 -10.54 20.64
C ALA A 162 -1.56 -9.58 21.82
N LYS A 163 -2.79 -9.42 22.36
CA LYS A 163 -3.22 -8.47 23.42
C LYS A 163 -2.92 -6.98 23.18
N THR A 164 -1.78 -6.61 22.57
CA THR A 164 -1.32 -5.25 22.28
C THR A 164 -0.50 -5.22 20.98
N GLY A 165 -0.54 -4.13 20.21
CA GLY A 165 0.30 -3.94 19.02
C GLY A 165 -0.33 -4.37 17.68
N GLY A 166 -1.62 -4.75 17.69
CA GLY A 166 -2.37 -5.20 16.51
C GLY A 166 -3.29 -4.15 15.89
N ALA A 167 -3.16 -2.86 16.26
CA ALA A 167 -4.11 -1.81 15.88
C ALA A 167 -4.38 -1.74 14.36
N HIS A 168 -3.33 -1.88 13.54
CA HIS A 168 -3.42 -1.85 12.07
C HIS A 168 -4.14 -3.07 11.50
N LEU A 169 -3.90 -4.25 12.06
CA LEU A 169 -4.56 -5.49 11.66
C LEU A 169 -6.03 -5.47 12.05
N LEU A 170 -6.36 -5.01 13.26
CA LEU A 170 -7.74 -4.79 13.69
C LEU A 170 -8.49 -3.82 12.76
N TYR A 171 -7.83 -2.74 12.32
CA TYR A 171 -8.38 -1.84 11.30
C TYR A 171 -8.64 -2.59 9.98
N CYS A 172 -7.68 -3.36 9.49
CA CYS A 172 -7.84 -4.15 8.26
C CYS A 172 -9.02 -5.12 8.36
N LEU A 173 -9.14 -5.85 9.47
CA LEU A 173 -10.23 -6.79 9.71
C LEU A 173 -11.59 -6.07 9.74
N GLY A 174 -11.69 -4.94 10.45
CA GLY A 174 -12.90 -4.12 10.48
C GLY A 174 -13.29 -3.61 9.09
N LYS A 175 -12.31 -3.19 8.27
CA LYS A 175 -12.54 -2.77 6.88
C LYS A 175 -13.09 -3.91 6.02
N VAL A 176 -12.56 -5.12 6.17
CA VAL A 176 -13.05 -6.30 5.43
C VAL A 176 -14.49 -6.62 5.81
N LEU A 177 -14.80 -6.66 7.10
CA LEU A 177 -16.15 -6.94 7.60
C LEU A 177 -17.17 -5.88 7.15
N GLY A 178 -16.74 -4.62 7.01
CA GLY A 178 -17.58 -3.53 6.52
C GLY A 178 -18.06 -3.68 5.07
N PHE A 179 -17.52 -4.61 4.29
CA PHE A 179 -17.99 -4.89 2.91
C PHE A 179 -19.12 -5.90 2.83
N PHE A 180 -19.45 -6.59 3.91
CA PHE A 180 -20.60 -7.49 3.92
C PHE A 180 -21.88 -6.70 4.21
N ASP A 181 -22.96 -7.04 3.51
CA ASP A 181 -24.29 -6.49 3.77
C ASP A 181 -24.99 -7.29 4.88
N ASP A 182 -24.42 -7.24 6.08
CA ASP A 182 -24.81 -8.04 7.23
C ASP A 182 -24.62 -7.20 8.52
N GLU A 183 -25.70 -7.01 9.28
CA GLU A 183 -25.69 -6.17 10.48
C GLU A 183 -24.79 -6.72 11.60
N GLU A 184 -24.66 -8.04 11.71
CA GLU A 184 -23.81 -8.69 12.71
C GLU A 184 -22.34 -8.41 12.38
N LYS A 185 -21.94 -8.60 11.11
CA LYS A 185 -20.59 -8.30 10.64
C LYS A 185 -20.27 -6.81 10.73
N ARG A 186 -21.25 -5.94 10.49
CA ARG A 186 -21.09 -4.48 10.67
C ARG A 186 -20.87 -4.11 12.13
N SER A 187 -21.60 -4.75 13.04
CA SER A 187 -21.44 -4.57 14.49
C SER A 187 -20.09 -5.10 14.96
N GLU A 188 -19.63 -6.23 14.43
CA GLU A 188 -18.28 -6.75 14.67
C GLU A 188 -17.20 -5.81 14.13
N ALA A 189 -17.36 -5.25 12.93
CA ALA A 189 -16.43 -4.28 12.37
C ALA A 189 -16.25 -3.06 13.30
N LEU A 190 -17.35 -2.54 13.87
CA LEU A 190 -17.29 -1.43 14.83
C LEU A 190 -16.54 -1.81 16.12
N ARG A 191 -16.73 -3.03 16.64
CA ARG A 191 -15.96 -3.53 17.80
C ARG A 191 -14.47 -3.61 17.49
N LEU A 192 -14.09 -4.05 16.29
CA LEU A 192 -12.69 -4.10 15.86
C LEU A 192 -12.09 -2.70 15.71
N PHE A 193 -12.84 -1.73 15.18
CA PHE A 193 -12.40 -0.34 15.14
C PHE A 193 -12.24 0.25 16.54
N ASP A 194 -13.15 -0.03 17.46
CA ASP A 194 -13.03 0.39 18.86
C ASP A 194 -11.79 -0.20 19.54
N ALA A 195 -11.53 -1.50 19.37
CA ALA A 195 -10.32 -2.16 19.89
C ALA A 195 -9.04 -1.58 19.27
N SER A 196 -9.06 -1.31 17.96
CA SER A 196 -7.96 -0.66 17.25
C SER A 196 -7.71 0.78 17.75
N ALA A 197 -8.78 1.54 18.02
CA ALA A 197 -8.70 2.89 18.55
C ALA A 197 -8.12 2.93 19.96
N GLN A 198 -8.49 1.97 20.82
CA GLN A 198 -7.91 1.81 22.17
C GLN A 198 -6.41 1.51 22.14
N GLN A 199 -5.92 0.92 21.05
CA GLN A 199 -4.48 0.70 20.81
C GLN A 199 -3.78 1.88 20.11
N GLY A 200 -4.45 3.04 19.97
CA GLY A 200 -3.85 4.26 19.43
C GLY A 200 -4.12 4.55 17.95
N SER A 201 -4.95 3.76 17.26
CA SER A 201 -5.31 4.05 15.86
C SER A 201 -6.26 5.24 15.75
N VAL A 202 -5.73 6.38 15.29
CA VAL A 202 -6.50 7.60 14.99
C VAL A 202 -7.53 7.33 13.89
N LEU A 203 -7.16 6.57 12.85
CA LEU A 203 -8.05 6.22 11.75
C LEU A 203 -9.28 5.45 12.24
N SER A 204 -9.08 4.44 13.10
CA SER A 204 -10.17 3.66 13.66
C SER A 204 -11.05 4.49 14.59
N ALA A 205 -10.45 5.34 15.42
CA ALA A 205 -11.18 6.25 16.30
C ALA A 205 -12.09 7.20 15.50
N TYR A 206 -11.59 7.73 14.39
CA TYR A 206 -12.37 8.56 13.47
C TYR A 206 -13.49 7.77 12.80
N LEU A 207 -13.24 6.55 12.31
CA LEU A 207 -14.27 5.73 11.67
C LEU A 207 -15.41 5.35 12.64
N THR A 208 -15.09 4.97 13.87
CA THR A 208 -16.11 4.73 14.90
C THR A 208 -16.91 6.01 15.15
N TRP A 209 -16.24 7.15 15.35
CA TRP A 209 -16.91 8.43 15.56
C TRP A 209 -17.84 8.78 14.41
N LYS A 210 -17.38 8.68 13.15
CA LYS A 210 -18.15 8.94 11.93
C LYS A 210 -19.38 8.04 11.83
N SER A 211 -19.25 6.75 12.18
CA SER A 211 -20.37 5.81 12.18
C SER A 211 -21.46 6.20 13.17
N ARG A 212 -21.08 6.62 14.38
CA ARG A 212 -22.01 7.04 15.44
C ARG A 212 -22.70 8.38 15.17
N HIS A 213 -22.14 9.21 14.28
CA HIS A 213 -22.60 10.58 14.00
C HIS A 213 -23.09 10.78 12.57
N ARG A 214 -23.63 9.73 11.93
CA ARG A 214 -24.20 9.81 10.56
C ARG A 214 -25.42 10.73 10.42
N THR A 215 -26.10 11.06 11.52
CA THR A 215 -27.27 11.94 11.50
C THR A 215 -26.86 13.41 11.56
N VAL A 216 -27.45 14.24 10.68
CA VAL A 216 -27.25 15.69 10.69
C VAL A 216 -27.68 16.21 12.07
N ALA A 217 -26.74 16.80 12.81
CA ALA A 217 -27.05 17.39 14.08
C ALA A 217 -27.88 18.67 13.85
N SER A 218 -29.17 18.63 14.17
CA SER A 218 -30.05 19.81 14.13
C SER A 218 -29.75 20.80 15.26
N ASP A 219 -29.03 20.36 16.29
CA ASP A 219 -28.69 21.13 17.48
C ASP A 219 -27.33 21.87 17.30
N PRO A 220 -27.28 23.21 17.48
CA PRO A 220 -26.06 24.00 17.36
C PRO A 220 -24.92 23.55 18.28
N GLY A 221 -25.24 23.11 19.50
CA GLY A 221 -24.24 22.64 20.46
C GLY A 221 -23.53 21.38 19.98
N ARG A 222 -24.29 20.40 19.47
CA ARG A 222 -23.74 19.19 18.84
C ARG A 222 -22.93 19.48 17.59
N LEU A 223 -23.34 20.44 16.75
CA LEU A 223 -22.57 20.85 15.57
C LEU A 223 -21.18 21.38 15.97
N LEU A 224 -21.13 22.27 16.97
CA LEU A 224 -19.87 22.80 17.48
C LEU A 224 -18.98 21.69 18.06
N GLN A 225 -19.56 20.76 18.82
CA GLN A 225 -18.82 19.63 19.36
C GLN A 225 -18.27 18.71 18.26
N ASN A 226 -19.04 18.48 17.19
CA ASN A 226 -18.59 17.70 16.04
C ASN A 226 -17.43 18.40 15.31
N LEU A 227 -17.49 19.73 15.13
CA LEU A 227 -16.40 20.51 14.53
C LEU A 227 -15.12 20.45 15.37
N ARG A 228 -15.23 20.55 16.70
CA ARG A 228 -14.08 20.39 17.62
C ARG A 228 -13.45 19.01 17.46
N ARG A 229 -14.27 17.97 17.44
CA ARG A 229 -13.78 16.59 17.29
C ARG A 229 -13.15 16.33 15.92
N LEU A 230 -13.72 16.89 14.86
CA LEU A 230 -13.14 16.83 13.51
C LEU A 230 -11.78 17.53 13.46
N ARG A 231 -11.63 18.67 14.16
CA ARG A 231 -10.34 19.36 14.28
C ARG A 231 -9.30 18.50 14.98
N GLU A 232 -9.64 17.87 16.10
CA GLU A 232 -8.73 16.96 16.81
C GLU A 232 -8.23 15.81 15.91
N PHE A 233 -9.12 15.19 15.13
CA PHE A 233 -8.72 14.13 14.18
C PHE A 233 -7.92 14.68 13.00
N SER A 234 -8.26 15.86 12.50
CA SER A 234 -7.54 16.56 11.43
C SER A 234 -6.10 16.88 11.84
N ASP A 235 -5.92 17.42 13.04
CA ASP A 235 -4.61 17.78 13.61
C ASP A 235 -3.77 16.54 13.91
N SER A 236 -4.42 15.40 14.14
CA SER A 236 -3.78 14.09 14.27
C SER A 236 -3.35 13.48 12.93
N GLY A 237 -3.53 14.18 11.79
CA GLY A 237 -3.09 13.74 10.47
C GLY A 237 -4.08 12.84 9.72
N CYS A 238 -5.32 12.69 10.18
CA CYS A 238 -6.33 11.92 9.47
C CYS A 238 -6.88 12.71 8.26
N TRP A 239 -6.50 12.31 7.05
CA TRP A 239 -6.96 12.95 5.81
C TRP A 239 -8.49 12.98 5.66
N ASP A 240 -9.20 11.87 5.92
CA ASP A 240 -10.67 11.84 5.81
C ASP A 240 -11.33 12.83 6.80
N ALA A 241 -10.72 13.02 7.98
CA ALA A 241 -11.15 14.04 8.93
C ALA A 241 -10.85 15.47 8.44
N GLN A 242 -9.70 15.71 7.79
CA GLN A 242 -9.35 17.01 7.20
C GLN A 242 -10.36 17.41 6.12
N VAL A 243 -10.69 16.49 5.21
CA VAL A 243 -11.72 16.69 4.17
C VAL A 243 -13.08 16.96 4.83
N SER A 244 -13.47 16.12 5.79
CA SER A 244 -14.75 16.26 6.49
C SER A 244 -14.87 17.59 7.23
N LEU A 245 -13.79 18.06 7.86
CA LEU A 245 -13.72 19.35 8.52
C LEU A 245 -13.86 20.50 7.52
N ALA A 246 -13.14 20.45 6.39
CA ALA A 246 -13.23 21.47 5.36
C ALA A 246 -14.65 21.60 4.79
N VAL A 247 -15.30 20.46 4.52
CA VAL A 247 -16.70 20.43 4.06
C VAL A 247 -17.64 21.00 5.12
N ALA A 248 -17.51 20.59 6.38
CA ALA A 248 -18.36 21.07 7.46
C ALA A 248 -18.21 22.58 7.70
N LEU A 249 -16.98 23.10 7.65
CA LEU A 249 -16.71 24.54 7.77
C LEU A 249 -17.29 25.33 6.58
N ALA A 250 -17.15 24.81 5.35
CA ALA A 250 -17.73 25.44 4.16
C ALA A 250 -19.26 25.50 4.26
N GLN A 251 -19.91 24.42 4.67
CA GLN A 251 -21.36 24.37 4.89
C GLN A 251 -21.81 25.31 6.01
N ALA A 252 -21.04 25.41 7.09
CA ALA A 252 -21.33 26.35 8.18
C ALA A 252 -21.25 27.81 7.72
N CYS A 253 -20.30 28.13 6.82
CA CYS A 253 -20.16 29.48 6.24
C CYS A 253 -21.33 29.85 5.33
N THR A 254 -21.82 28.91 4.51
CA THR A 254 -22.92 29.17 3.56
C THR A 254 -24.30 29.06 4.21
N GLY A 255 -24.43 28.28 5.28
CA GLY A 255 -25.70 28.03 5.96
C GLY A 255 -26.09 29.04 7.05
N GLY A 256 -25.26 30.07 7.31
CA GLY A 256 -25.56 31.11 8.30
C GLY A 256 -25.49 30.65 9.76
N TRP A 257 -24.78 29.53 10.02
CA TRP A 257 -24.65 28.94 11.37
C TRP A 257 -23.48 29.52 12.17
N LEU A 258 -22.53 30.16 11.49
CA LEU A 258 -21.38 30.85 12.09
C LEU A 258 -21.72 32.33 12.31
N MET A 259 -21.26 32.88 13.42
CA MET A 259 -21.34 34.32 13.68
C MET A 259 -20.28 35.06 12.83
N ASP A 260 -20.55 36.30 12.44
CA ASP A 260 -19.66 37.15 11.61
C ASP A 260 -18.15 37.09 11.98
N PRO A 261 -17.72 37.10 13.26
CA PRO A 261 -16.29 37.02 13.59
C PRO A 261 -15.64 35.66 13.31
N GLU A 262 -16.41 34.57 13.19
CA GLU A 262 -15.89 33.21 13.02
C GLU A 262 -15.79 32.79 11.53
N VAL A 263 -16.55 33.46 10.64
CA VAL A 263 -16.57 33.18 9.20
C VAL A 263 -15.20 33.33 8.54
N PRO A 264 -14.41 34.41 8.78
CA PRO A 264 -13.09 34.56 8.16
C PRO A 264 -12.11 33.45 8.56
N ALA A 265 -12.17 32.98 9.80
CA ALA A 265 -11.31 31.91 10.31
C ALA A 265 -11.67 30.54 9.69
N ALA A 266 -12.96 30.27 9.50
CA ALA A 266 -13.44 29.08 8.80
C ALA A 266 -13.03 29.10 7.32
N GLN A 267 -13.21 30.23 6.64
CA GLN A 267 -12.77 30.43 5.25
C GLN A 267 -11.25 30.24 5.11
N HIS A 268 -10.45 30.81 6.01
CA HIS A 268 -9.00 30.64 6.00
C HIS A 268 -8.59 29.16 6.16
N SER A 269 -9.26 28.42 7.05
CA SER A 269 -9.02 26.99 7.24
C SER A 269 -9.32 26.18 5.97
N VAL A 270 -10.44 26.47 5.31
CA VAL A 270 -10.82 25.82 4.04
C VAL A 270 -9.82 26.15 2.93
N LEU A 271 -9.43 27.42 2.79
CA LEU A 271 -8.42 27.84 1.80
C LEU A 271 -7.07 27.15 2.05
N ARG A 272 -6.62 27.09 3.31
CA ARG A 272 -5.39 26.39 3.68
C ARG A 272 -5.45 24.91 3.31
N PHE A 273 -6.59 24.25 3.53
CA PHE A 273 -6.77 22.86 3.14
C PHE A 273 -6.56 22.67 1.62
N PHE A 274 -7.19 23.49 0.78
CA PHE A 274 -7.03 23.40 -0.68
C PHE A 274 -5.66 23.85 -1.20
N GLN A 275 -4.92 24.65 -0.44
CA GLN A 275 -3.55 25.07 -0.77
C GLN A 275 -2.48 24.11 -0.25
N SER A 276 -2.82 23.20 0.67
CA SER A 276 -1.88 22.24 1.25
C SER A 276 -1.31 21.19 0.28
N PRO A 277 -2.00 20.72 -0.78
CA PRO A 277 -1.47 19.69 -1.66
C PRO A 277 -0.28 20.22 -2.46
N SER A 278 0.84 19.49 -2.42
CA SER A 278 1.99 19.79 -3.27
C SER A 278 1.73 19.30 -4.69
N PRO A 279 2.16 20.04 -5.72
CA PRO A 279 2.02 19.59 -7.10
C PRO A 279 2.79 18.27 -7.30
N THR A 280 2.15 17.32 -7.98
CA THR A 280 2.80 16.09 -8.43
C THR A 280 3.98 16.51 -9.29
N ARG A 281 5.21 16.22 -8.85
CA ARG A 281 6.46 16.67 -9.50
C ARG A 281 6.71 15.90 -10.81
N THR A 282 5.74 15.90 -11.72
CA THR A 282 5.69 15.10 -12.95
C THR A 282 6.88 15.37 -13.86
N HIS A 283 7.37 16.61 -13.92
CA HIS A 283 8.60 16.97 -14.64
C HIS A 283 9.84 16.18 -14.20
N ARG A 284 9.85 15.62 -12.98
CA ARG A 284 10.96 14.78 -12.48
C ARG A 284 10.88 13.32 -12.92
N LEU A 285 9.72 12.87 -13.40
CA LEU A 285 9.52 11.49 -13.85
C LEU A 285 10.59 11.09 -14.88
N TYR A 286 10.84 11.97 -15.85
CA TYR A 286 11.75 11.72 -16.97
C TYR A 286 13.24 11.73 -16.59
N ARG A 287 13.59 12.09 -15.34
CA ARG A 287 14.95 11.88 -14.82
C ARG A 287 15.22 10.40 -14.53
N VAL A 288 14.18 9.67 -14.14
CA VAL A 288 14.22 8.23 -13.86
C VAL A 288 13.81 7.44 -15.11
N GLN A 289 12.74 7.86 -15.79
CA GLN A 289 12.17 7.19 -16.95
C GLN A 289 12.86 7.58 -18.27
N LYS A 290 14.10 7.10 -18.47
CA LYS A 290 14.89 7.43 -19.67
C LYS A 290 14.27 6.98 -21.00
N GLY A 291 13.42 5.94 -20.97
CA GLY A 291 12.77 5.37 -22.16
C GLY A 291 11.33 5.83 -22.40
N MET A 292 10.84 6.82 -21.65
CA MET A 292 9.45 7.29 -21.69
C MET A 292 9.42 8.80 -21.91
N ASN A 293 8.39 9.28 -22.61
CA ASN A 293 8.15 10.71 -22.79
C ASN A 293 6.74 11.11 -22.29
N GLU A 294 6.46 12.41 -22.31
CA GLU A 294 5.16 12.98 -21.90
C GLU A 294 3.98 12.42 -22.69
N ASN A 295 4.15 12.24 -23.99
CA ASN A 295 3.11 11.70 -24.86
C ASN A 295 2.71 10.26 -24.49
N MET A 296 3.68 9.39 -24.14
CA MET A 296 3.36 8.02 -23.69
C MET A 296 2.55 8.01 -22.40
N ARG A 297 2.86 8.91 -21.45
CA ARG A 297 2.09 9.06 -20.22
C ARG A 297 0.70 9.61 -20.49
N TYR A 298 0.58 10.60 -21.38
CA TYR A 298 -0.71 11.15 -21.81
C TYR A 298 -1.61 10.06 -22.39
N LEU A 299 -1.12 9.30 -23.38
CA LEU A 299 -1.86 8.21 -24.01
C LEU A 299 -2.30 7.13 -23.00
N LEU A 300 -1.45 6.80 -22.02
CA LEU A 300 -1.84 5.89 -20.95
C LEU A 300 -2.99 6.45 -20.10
N ILE A 301 -2.90 7.71 -19.68
CA ILE A 301 -3.91 8.33 -18.81
C ILE A 301 -5.24 8.49 -19.54
N ASP A 302 -5.19 8.86 -20.82
CA ASP A 302 -6.35 8.95 -21.71
C ASP A 302 -7.08 7.59 -21.77
N TRP A 303 -6.34 6.51 -22.06
CA TRP A 303 -6.89 5.15 -22.02
C TRP A 303 -7.43 4.75 -20.63
N LEU A 304 -6.75 5.10 -19.54
CA LEU A 304 -7.26 4.83 -18.19
C LEU A 304 -8.56 5.61 -17.89
N ALA A 305 -8.74 6.80 -18.46
CA ALA A 305 -9.99 7.56 -18.32
C ALA A 305 -11.15 6.87 -19.06
N GLU A 306 -10.89 6.27 -20.23
CA GLU A 306 -11.86 5.42 -20.93
C GLU A 306 -12.25 4.22 -20.06
N VAL A 307 -11.27 3.50 -19.50
CA VAL A 307 -11.52 2.35 -18.62
C VAL A 307 -12.40 2.73 -17.43
N VAL A 308 -12.11 3.86 -16.77
CA VAL A 308 -12.91 4.37 -15.63
C VAL A 308 -14.34 4.64 -16.05
N THR A 309 -14.54 5.23 -17.23
CA THR A 309 -15.88 5.52 -17.75
C THR A 309 -16.63 4.22 -18.08
N THR A 310 -15.99 3.27 -18.77
CA THR A 310 -16.59 1.98 -19.14
C THR A 310 -16.92 1.10 -17.93
N LYS A 311 -16.11 1.17 -16.87
CA LYS A 311 -16.30 0.42 -15.63
C LYS A 311 -17.08 1.20 -14.56
N GLU A 312 -17.61 2.36 -14.91
CA GLU A 312 -18.40 3.23 -14.02
C GLU A 312 -17.68 3.53 -12.69
N LEU A 313 -16.34 3.62 -12.73
CA LEU A 313 -15.53 3.96 -11.57
C LEU A 313 -15.57 5.47 -11.33
N SER A 314 -15.34 5.88 -10.08
CA SER A 314 -15.36 7.30 -9.71
C SER A 314 -14.16 8.07 -10.29
N SER A 315 -14.32 9.37 -10.50
CA SER A 315 -13.21 10.27 -10.85
C SER A 315 -12.09 10.23 -9.81
N ALA A 316 -12.44 10.08 -8.52
CA ALA A 316 -11.47 9.88 -7.45
C ALA A 316 -10.59 8.65 -7.70
N CYS A 317 -11.15 7.54 -8.20
CA CYS A 317 -10.39 6.35 -8.58
C CYS A 317 -9.35 6.64 -9.68
N LEU A 318 -9.74 7.39 -10.72
CA LEU A 318 -8.81 7.82 -11.77
C LEU A 318 -7.67 8.67 -11.20
N HIS A 319 -8.00 9.69 -10.41
CA HIS A 319 -6.99 10.59 -9.84
C HIS A 319 -6.02 9.86 -8.91
N THR A 320 -6.51 8.98 -8.04
CA THR A 320 -5.65 8.16 -7.17
C THR A 320 -4.82 7.17 -7.98
N THR A 321 -5.37 6.61 -9.07
CA THR A 321 -4.61 5.75 -9.99
C THR A 321 -3.44 6.51 -10.61
N VAL A 322 -3.66 7.73 -11.12
CA VAL A 322 -2.59 8.56 -11.71
C VAL A 322 -1.54 8.94 -10.66
N GLN A 323 -1.94 9.26 -9.43
CA GLN A 323 -1.00 9.53 -8.33
C GLN A 323 -0.20 8.28 -7.93
N CYS A 324 -0.82 7.11 -7.92
CA CYS A 324 -0.16 5.83 -7.65
C CYS A 324 0.88 5.52 -8.74
N LEU A 325 0.49 5.66 -10.01
CA LEU A 325 1.34 5.51 -11.19
C LEU A 325 2.55 6.45 -11.15
N ASP A 326 2.33 7.75 -10.96
CA ASP A 326 3.41 8.74 -10.95
C ASP A 326 4.39 8.51 -9.79
N ARG A 327 3.90 8.16 -8.59
CA ARG A 327 4.77 7.87 -7.44
C ARG A 327 5.61 6.61 -7.65
N TYR A 328 5.10 5.63 -8.39
CA TYR A 328 5.89 4.46 -8.78
C TYR A 328 6.97 4.84 -9.80
N LEU A 329 6.59 5.59 -10.85
CA LEU A 329 7.50 6.05 -11.91
C LEU A 329 8.59 7.02 -11.41
N LEU A 330 8.40 7.69 -10.28
CA LEU A 330 9.46 8.48 -9.62
C LEU A 330 10.54 7.62 -8.95
N GLN A 331 10.30 6.33 -8.75
CA GLN A 331 11.18 5.45 -7.95
C GLN A 331 11.76 4.28 -8.75
N ARG A 332 11.01 3.70 -9.69
CA ARG A 332 11.46 2.53 -10.47
C ARG A 332 11.43 2.82 -11.96
N PRO A 333 12.53 2.54 -12.71
CA PRO A 333 12.50 2.59 -14.16
C PRO A 333 11.56 1.52 -14.72
N VAL A 334 10.79 1.87 -15.75
CA VAL A 334 9.80 0.99 -16.37
C VAL A 334 10.04 0.92 -17.86
N GLU A 335 10.03 -0.29 -18.39
CA GLU A 335 10.09 -0.53 -19.83
C GLU A 335 8.79 -0.05 -20.49
N ARG A 336 8.90 0.56 -21.67
CA ARG A 336 7.74 1.04 -22.43
C ARG A 336 6.66 -0.04 -22.60
N SER A 337 7.06 -1.28 -22.85
CA SER A 337 6.17 -2.44 -23.01
C SER A 337 5.40 -2.82 -21.75
N LYS A 338 5.77 -2.32 -20.56
CA LYS A 338 5.11 -2.61 -19.28
C LYS A 338 4.33 -1.41 -18.73
N LEU A 339 4.32 -0.28 -19.45
CA LEU A 339 3.67 0.94 -18.99
C LEU A 339 2.14 0.76 -18.87
N GLN A 340 1.50 0.07 -19.82
CA GLN A 340 0.08 -0.25 -19.74
C GLN A 340 -0.23 -1.20 -18.57
N LEU A 341 0.57 -2.26 -18.39
CA LEU A 341 0.46 -3.17 -17.24
C LEU A 341 0.54 -2.43 -15.90
N LEU A 342 1.50 -1.51 -15.76
CA LEU A 342 1.62 -0.68 -14.55
C LEU A 342 0.38 0.17 -14.32
N GLY A 343 -0.12 0.86 -15.35
CA GLY A 343 -1.30 1.71 -15.25
C GLY A 343 -2.55 0.95 -14.82
N ILE A 344 -2.84 -0.18 -15.47
CA ILE A 344 -4.02 -0.99 -15.12
C ILE A 344 -3.87 -1.67 -13.76
N ALA A 345 -2.65 -2.11 -13.37
CA ALA A 345 -2.40 -2.66 -12.04
C ALA A 345 -2.57 -1.61 -10.93
N CYS A 346 -2.14 -0.36 -11.15
CA CYS A 346 -2.42 0.76 -10.27
C CYS A 346 -3.94 0.94 -10.09
N MET A 347 -4.71 0.88 -11.18
CA MET A 347 -6.18 1.02 -11.12
C MET A 347 -6.83 -0.11 -10.35
N VAL A 348 -6.40 -1.34 -10.59
CA VAL A 348 -6.85 -2.53 -9.86
C VAL A 348 -6.61 -2.42 -8.35
N ILE A 349 -5.50 -1.81 -7.93
CA ILE A 349 -5.23 -1.52 -6.50
C ILE A 349 -6.14 -0.39 -6.00
N CYS A 350 -6.21 0.73 -6.73
CA CYS A 350 -6.93 1.93 -6.30
C CYS A 350 -8.45 1.72 -6.24
N SER A 351 -9.04 0.97 -7.18
CA SER A 351 -10.46 0.60 -7.15
C SER A 351 -10.78 -0.22 -5.89
N ARG A 352 -9.87 -1.13 -5.47
CA ARG A 352 -10.05 -1.89 -4.23
C ARG A 352 -9.93 -1.03 -2.98
N PHE A 353 -9.20 0.06 -3.05
CA PHE A 353 -9.02 0.97 -1.93
C PHE A 353 -10.19 1.96 -1.77
N LEU A 354 -10.78 2.43 -2.87
CA LEU A 354 -11.76 3.53 -2.82
C LEU A 354 -13.21 3.10 -3.01
N SER A 355 -13.47 2.06 -3.80
CA SER A 355 -14.81 1.76 -4.30
C SER A 355 -15.38 0.47 -3.72
N GLN A 356 -16.71 0.40 -3.63
CA GLN A 356 -17.41 -0.86 -3.33
C GLN A 356 -17.26 -1.82 -4.51
N ASP A 357 -17.55 -1.36 -5.72
CA ASP A 357 -17.24 -2.07 -6.95
C ASP A 357 -15.75 -2.02 -7.27
N ILE A 358 -15.20 -3.14 -7.74
CA ILE A 358 -13.76 -3.28 -7.95
C ILE A 358 -13.46 -3.67 -9.38
N LEU A 359 -12.31 -3.22 -9.88
CA LEU A 359 -11.70 -3.83 -11.04
C LEU A 359 -10.95 -5.10 -10.58
N THR A 360 -11.42 -6.26 -11.01
CA THR A 360 -10.77 -7.54 -10.68
C THR A 360 -9.47 -7.72 -11.47
N ILE A 361 -8.59 -8.61 -11.01
CA ILE A 361 -7.35 -8.94 -11.74
C ILE A 361 -7.67 -9.46 -13.16
N ARG A 362 -8.70 -10.31 -13.27
CA ARG A 362 -9.11 -10.91 -14.55
C ARG A 362 -9.67 -9.87 -15.51
N GLU A 363 -10.47 -8.93 -15.02
CA GLU A 363 -10.93 -7.81 -15.85
C GLU A 363 -9.80 -6.90 -16.29
N GLY A 364 -8.84 -6.60 -15.40
CA GLY A 364 -7.66 -5.83 -15.76
C GLY A 364 -6.87 -6.50 -16.90
N VAL A 365 -6.71 -7.82 -16.86
CA VAL A 365 -6.08 -8.61 -17.94
C VAL A 365 -6.90 -8.51 -19.22
N TRP A 366 -8.21 -8.71 -19.14
CA TRP A 366 -9.11 -8.67 -20.29
C TRP A 366 -9.12 -7.29 -20.97
N LEU A 367 -9.11 -6.20 -20.20
CA LEU A 367 -9.06 -4.83 -20.72
C LEU A 367 -7.77 -4.51 -21.49
N THR A 368 -6.70 -5.27 -21.24
CA THR A 368 -5.44 -5.17 -22.01
C THR A 368 -5.42 -6.06 -23.24
N ASP A 369 -6.59 -6.54 -23.69
CA ASP A 369 -6.73 -7.52 -24.77
C ASP A 369 -5.86 -8.77 -24.56
N ASN A 370 -5.73 -9.19 -23.29
CA ASN A 370 -4.86 -10.30 -22.87
C ASN A 370 -3.37 -10.16 -23.26
N THR A 371 -2.91 -8.93 -23.52
CA THR A 371 -1.49 -8.63 -23.73
C THR A 371 -0.62 -9.10 -22.54
N TYR A 372 -1.18 -9.02 -21.33
CA TYR A 372 -0.57 -9.49 -20.10
C TYR A 372 -1.38 -10.62 -19.48
N LYS A 373 -0.72 -11.49 -18.71
CA LYS A 373 -1.36 -12.61 -18.03
C LYS A 373 -1.77 -12.25 -16.60
N TYR A 374 -2.56 -13.14 -15.99
CA TYR A 374 -2.97 -13.03 -14.58
C TYR A 374 -1.76 -12.88 -13.66
N GLU A 375 -0.71 -13.66 -13.92
CA GLU A 375 0.51 -13.67 -13.13
C GLU A 375 1.26 -12.34 -13.26
N ASP A 376 1.30 -11.75 -14.45
CA ASP A 376 1.94 -10.45 -14.68
C ASP A 376 1.27 -9.33 -13.88
N MET A 377 -0.07 -9.36 -13.80
CA MET A 377 -0.84 -8.43 -12.98
C MET A 377 -0.55 -8.61 -11.48
N VAL A 378 -0.51 -9.85 -10.99
CA VAL A 378 -0.18 -10.15 -9.58
C VAL A 378 1.22 -9.65 -9.23
N ARG A 379 2.21 -9.92 -10.09
CA ARG A 379 3.59 -9.47 -9.91
C ARG A 379 3.69 -7.95 -9.91
N MET A 380 3.03 -7.28 -10.87
CA MET A 380 3.03 -5.83 -10.93
C MET A 380 2.36 -5.20 -9.71
N MET A 381 1.26 -5.78 -9.22
CA MET A 381 0.63 -5.33 -7.98
C MET A 381 1.59 -5.44 -6.78
N GLY A 382 2.37 -6.52 -6.70
CA GLY A 382 3.39 -6.69 -5.66
C GLY A 382 4.54 -5.70 -5.77
N GLU A 383 5.00 -5.40 -6.99
CA GLU A 383 5.98 -4.33 -7.23
C GLU A 383 5.44 -2.97 -6.76
N ILE A 384 4.20 -2.61 -7.13
CA ILE A 384 3.59 -1.33 -6.75
C ILE A 384 3.52 -1.18 -5.24
N ILE A 385 2.94 -2.16 -4.53
CA ILE A 385 2.81 -2.08 -3.07
C ILE A 385 4.17 -2.05 -2.38
N SER A 386 5.14 -2.83 -2.87
CA SER A 386 6.51 -2.86 -2.32
C SER A 386 7.17 -1.49 -2.43
N VAL A 387 7.13 -0.88 -3.61
CA VAL A 387 7.75 0.42 -3.89
C VAL A 387 7.08 1.56 -3.14
N LEU A 388 5.75 1.54 -3.05
CA LEU A 388 5.01 2.57 -2.33
C LEU A 388 4.97 2.35 -0.81
N ARG A 389 5.54 1.25 -0.32
CA ARG A 389 5.49 0.82 1.08
C ARG A 389 4.06 0.75 1.62
N GLY A 390 3.14 0.18 0.84
CA GLY A 390 1.72 0.07 1.21
C GLY A 390 0.91 1.39 1.17
N ARG A 391 1.55 2.55 0.93
CA ARG A 391 0.87 3.85 0.94
C ARG A 391 0.17 4.15 -0.39
N ILE A 392 -1.07 3.67 -0.52
CA ILE A 392 -1.87 3.82 -1.76
C ILE A 392 -2.36 5.26 -1.97
N VAL A 393 -2.70 5.94 -0.89
CA VAL A 393 -3.03 7.38 -0.87
C VAL A 393 -1.94 8.15 -0.12
N VAL A 394 -1.83 9.46 -0.40
CA VAL A 394 -0.86 10.38 0.24
C VAL A 394 -1.53 11.10 1.40
#